data_AF-A0A6V7LZ11-F1
#
_entry.id   AF-A0A6V7LZ11-F1
#
_cell.length_a   1.000
_cell.length_b   1.000
_cell.length_c   1.000
_cell.angle_alpha   90.00
_cell.angle_beta   90.00
_cell.angle_gamma   90.00
#
_symmetry.space_group_name_H-M   'P 1'
#
loop_
_entity.id
_entity.type
_entity.pdbx_description
1 polymer ?
#
loop_
_entity_poly.entity_id
_entity_poly.type
_entity_poly.pdbx_seq_one_letter_code
_entity_poly.pdbx_strand_id
1 'polypeptide(L)' 'MNMDHLTVHLIFLILFGGVEHSFGKRECTSSVETDKGLVTGEIFETVLKSVPYAAFRGIPYAKPPVGRLRFR' A
#
# COMPACT_ATOMS: atom_id res chain seq x y z
N MET A 1 38.82 -10.29 9.54
CA MET A 1 37.95 -11.48 9.64
C MET A 1 37.15 -11.54 8.35
N ASN A 2 37.58 -12.39 7.42
CA ASN A 2 37.01 -12.44 6.07
C ASN A 2 35.63 -13.08 6.16
N MET A 3 34.59 -12.30 5.87
CA MET A 3 33.24 -12.82 5.68
C MET A 3 33.23 -13.53 4.34
N ASP A 4 33.08 -14.85 4.37
CA ASP A 4 32.86 -15.65 3.18
C ASP A 4 31.48 -15.33 2.59
N HIS A 5 31.38 -15.46 1.25
CA HIS A 5 30.18 -15.11 0.49
C HIS A 5 28.91 -15.83 1.00
N LEU A 6 29.05 -17.02 1.58
CA LEU A 6 27.95 -17.81 2.15
C LEU A 6 27.34 -17.12 3.39
N THR A 7 28.18 -16.53 4.23
CA THR A 7 27.75 -15.79 5.43
C THR A 7 26.89 -14.57 5.07
N VAL A 8 27.20 -13.87 3.97
CA VAL A 8 26.40 -12.72 3.51
C VAL A 8 25.02 -13.15 3.00
N HIS A 9 24.95 -14.27 2.27
CA HIS A 9 23.67 -14.84 1.81
C HIS A 9 22.78 -15.31 2.96
N LEU A 10 23.37 -15.93 3.98
CA LEU A 10 22.64 -16.36 5.16
C LEU A 10 22.04 -15.16 5.92
N ILE A 11 22.79 -14.05 6.04
CA ILE A 11 22.30 -12.80 6.63
C ILE A 11 21.14 -12.22 5.82
N PHE A 12 21.24 -12.19 4.49
CA PHE A 12 20.15 -11.72 3.62
C PHE A 12 18.88 -12.57 3.77
N LEU A 13 19.00 -13.89 3.86
CA LEU A 13 17.86 -14.79 4.08
C LEU A 13 17.23 -14.61 5.47
N ILE A 14 18.01 -14.31 6.50
CA ILE A 14 17.49 -14.04 7.85
C ILE A 14 16.81 -12.66 7.90
N LEU A 15 17.35 -11.66 7.23
CA LEU A 15 16.79 -10.30 7.19
C LEU A 15 15.56 -10.17 6.28
N PHE A 16 15.52 -10.88 5.14
CA PHE A 16 14.40 -10.83 4.20
C PHE A 16 13.40 -11.98 4.37
N GLY A 17 13.85 -13.18 4.75
CA GLY A 17 12.97 -14.35 4.95
C GLY A 17 12.13 -14.30 6.22
N GLY A 18 12.43 -13.37 7.14
CA GLY A 18 11.64 -13.12 8.35
C GLY A 18 10.49 -12.13 8.20
N VAL A 19 10.22 -11.60 7.00
CA VAL A 19 9.17 -10.58 6.78
C VAL A 19 7.88 -11.21 6.23
N GLU A 20 7.39 -12.26 6.88
CA GLU A 20 5.99 -12.71 6.75
C GLU A 20 5.24 -12.52 8.08
N HIS A 21 5.80 -11.73 9.00
CA HIS A 21 5.13 -11.41 10.26
C HIS A 21 4.10 -10.31 10.04
N SER A 22 2.89 -10.76 9.69
CA SER A 22 1.63 -10.04 9.81
C SER A 22 1.56 -8.75 9.00
N PHE A 23 1.39 -8.86 7.67
CA PHE A 23 0.60 -7.86 6.97
C PHE A 23 -0.77 -7.83 7.65
N GLY A 24 -0.97 -6.86 8.54
CA GLY A 24 -2.19 -6.70 9.31
C GLY A 24 -3.41 -6.82 8.39
N LYS A 25 -4.40 -7.59 8.82
CA LYS A 25 -5.65 -7.78 8.07
C LYS A 25 -6.21 -6.39 7.76
N ARG A 26 -6.21 -6.01 6.47
CA ARG A 26 -6.70 -4.70 6.04
C ARG A 26 -8.20 -4.68 6.22
N GLU A 27 -8.68 -3.85 7.13
CA GLU A 27 -10.10 -3.61 7.29
C GLU A 27 -10.55 -2.69 6.14
N CYS A 28 -11.59 -3.10 5.40
CA CYS A 28 -12.09 -2.37 4.25
C CYS A 28 -13.38 -1.61 4.62
N THR A 29 -13.61 -0.45 4.01
CA THR A 29 -14.90 0.25 4.13
C THR A 29 -16.01 -0.54 3.45
N SER A 30 -17.27 -0.24 3.75
CA SER A 30 -18.35 -0.54 2.82
C SER A 30 -18.15 0.21 1.50
N SER A 31 -18.78 -0.24 0.42
CA SER A 31 -18.80 0.50 -0.83
C SER A 31 -19.56 1.81 -0.67
N VAL A 32 -18.95 2.90 -1.13
CA VAL A 32 -19.52 4.25 -1.12
C VAL A 32 -19.83 4.66 -2.55
N GLU A 33 -20.99 5.26 -2.77
CA GLU A 33 -21.41 5.73 -4.09
C GLU A 33 -20.82 7.11 -4.38
N THR A 34 -20.29 7.26 -5.60
CA THR A 34 -19.84 8.54 -6.16
C THR A 34 -20.64 8.83 -7.43
N ASP A 35 -20.54 10.04 -7.95
CA ASP A 35 -21.15 10.44 -9.24
C ASP A 35 -20.60 9.66 -10.45
N LYS A 36 -19.54 8.86 -10.26
CA LYS A 36 -18.89 8.03 -11.28
C LYS A 36 -18.90 6.53 -10.95
N GLY A 37 -19.59 6.12 -9.87
CA GLY A 37 -19.75 4.72 -9.48
C GLY A 37 -19.28 4.42 -8.04
N LEU A 38 -19.25 3.13 -7.70
CA LEU A 38 -18.90 2.67 -6.36
C LEU A 38 -17.39 2.65 -6.12
N VAL A 39 -16.96 3.06 -4.94
CA VAL A 39 -15.56 2.98 -4.48
C VAL A 39 -15.48 2.32 -3.11
N THR A 40 -14.38 1.60 -2.86
CA THR A 40 -14.07 0.97 -1.58
C THR A 40 -12.71 1.48 -1.10
N GLY A 41 -12.61 1.81 0.18
CA GLY A 41 -11.39 2.25 0.83
C GLY A 41 -10.89 1.25 1.87
N GLU A 42 -9.77 1.57 2.49
CA GLU A 42 -9.18 0.83 3.60
C GLU A 42 -9.27 1.68 4.88
N ILE A 43 -9.50 1.04 6.02
CA ILE A 43 -9.45 1.67 7.34
C ILE A 43 -8.01 1.61 7.85
N PHE A 44 -7.49 2.76 8.24
CA PHE A 44 -6.18 2.93 8.85
C PHE A 44 -6.29 3.62 10.19
N GLU A 45 -5.24 3.55 10.99
CA GLU A 45 -5.12 4.31 12.23
C GLU A 45 -4.04 5.39 12.11
N THR A 46 -4.27 6.54 12.74
CA THR A 46 -3.24 7.58 12.86
C THR A 46 -2.12 7.14 13.79
N VAL A 47 -0.87 7.47 13.46
CA VAL A 47 0.32 6.97 14.18
C VAL A 47 0.35 7.38 15.65
N LEU A 48 -0.04 8.62 15.97
CA LEU A 48 0.15 9.18 17.32
C LEU A 48 -0.96 8.77 18.30
N LYS A 49 -2.20 8.65 17.83
CA LYS A 49 -3.39 8.49 18.69
C LYS A 49 -4.23 7.27 18.35
N SER A 50 -3.80 6.44 17.40
CA SER A 50 -4.55 5.28 16.89
C SER A 50 -6.00 5.64 16.50
N VAL A 51 -6.22 6.85 16.00
CA VAL A 51 -7.57 7.27 15.57
C VAL A 51 -7.86 6.62 14.22
N PRO A 52 -8.96 5.85 14.08
CA PRO A 52 -9.30 5.22 12.82
C PRO A 52 -9.79 6.25 11.79
N TYR A 53 -9.43 6.05 10.52
CA TYR A 53 -9.88 6.85 9.39
C TYR A 53 -9.97 6.00 8.13
N ALA A 54 -10.92 6.34 7.26
CA ALA A 54 -11.05 5.71 5.94
C ALA A 54 -10.13 6.41 4.93
N ALA A 55 -9.33 5.64 4.20
CA ALA A 55 -8.49 6.13 3.12
C ALA A 55 -8.97 5.57 1.78
N PHE A 56 -9.42 6.48 0.91
CA PHE A 56 -9.75 6.19 -0.48
C PHE A 56 -8.64 6.75 -1.37
N ARG A 57 -7.88 5.87 -2.03
CA ARG A 57 -6.70 6.26 -2.81
C ARG A 57 -6.89 5.95 -4.29
N GLY A 58 -6.34 6.80 -5.17
CA GLY A 58 -6.34 6.55 -6.61
C GLY A 58 -7.70 6.65 -7.29
N ILE A 59 -8.69 7.31 -6.69
CA ILE A 59 -9.99 7.54 -7.34
C ILE A 59 -9.78 8.43 -8.57
N PRO A 60 -10.12 7.97 -9.78
CA PRO A 60 -9.96 8.77 -10.99
C PRO A 60 -10.97 9.92 -11.02
N TYR A 61 -10.46 11.15 -11.11
CA TYR A 61 -11.28 12.36 -11.24
C TYR A 61 -11.34 12.89 -12.69
N ALA A 62 -10.49 12.36 -13.57
CA ALA A 62 -10.38 12.75 -14.97
C ALA A 62 -9.85 11.58 -15.81
N LYS A 63 -9.92 11.74 -17.14
CA LYS A 63 -9.26 10.81 -18.07
C LYS A 63 -7.74 10.91 -17.90
N PRO A 64 -6.98 9.80 -17.95
CA PRO A 64 -5.53 9.85 -17.88
C PRO A 64 -4.93 10.79 -18.97
N PRO A 65 -4.04 11.75 -18.62
CA PRO A 65 -3.53 12.76 -19.54
C PRO A 65 -2.38 12.20 -20.43
N VAL A 66 -2.67 11.11 -21.13
CA VAL A 66 -1.73 10.37 -21.97
C VAL A 66 -2.05 10.53 -23.46
N GLY A 67 -1.07 10.24 -24.33
CA GLY A 67 -1.24 10.33 -25.78
C GLY A 67 -1.66 11.73 -26.24
N ARG A 68 -2.78 11.83 -26.97
CA ARG A 68 -3.33 13.10 -27.47
C ARG A 68 -3.85 14.02 -26.37
N LEU A 69 -4.08 13.52 -25.15
CA LEU A 69 -4.49 14.31 -23.99
C LEU A 69 -3.30 14.92 -23.24
N ARG A 70 -2.06 14.55 -23.58
CA ARG A 70 -0.88 15.16 -22.97
C ARG A 70 -0.84 16.63 -23.36
N PHE A 71 -0.69 17.51 -22.37
CA PHE A 71 -0.69 18.97 -22.51
C PHE A 71 -2.03 19.57 -23.00
N ARG A 72 -3.16 18.94 -22.64
CA ARG A 72 -4.52 19.45 -22.87
C ARG A 72 -5.31 19.59 -21.58
#